data_AF-A3U4I4-F1
#
_entry.id   AF-A3U4I4-F1
#
_cell.length_a   1.000
_cell.length_b   1.000
_cell.length_c   1.000
_cell.angle_alpha   90.00
_cell.angle_beta   90.00
_cell.angle_gamma   90.00
#
_symmetry.space_group_name_H-M   'P 1'
#
loop_
_entity.id
_entity.type
_entity.pdbx_description
1 polymer ?
#
loop_
_entity_poly.entity_id
_entity_poly.type
_entity_poly.pdbx_seq_one_letter_code
_entity_poly.pdbx_strand_id
1 'polypeptide(L)'
;MSAIEFIMQGGMASTGGDLSEAEQKESNELVKKFGNKVREIGRQLMVPANQLSIFRMNFLFVGKDQQNYHFAFVDKPGGNSITYRDLSKYGIIPTQSLIHQLKIEIGEVHWIFTIPVLTAKTITDEQIEEYSKQYVESVLQASKKTEQKVSDQAISVPELGKYIEAFRDDYPTTQKTAFIVMQFGNTKVHDSLVKVIKETLKKYNIVGLRADDKEYADDLFANIRTYMHCSDFGISIFERVTEDNFNPNVSLEVGYMMGLGKPICLLKDKTLTNLHTDLVGKLYKPFDPLDIEETLPNQLEKWLKDKGII
;
A
#
# COMPACT_ATOMS: atom_id res chain seq x y z
N MET A 1 -21.30 21.53 7.62
CA MET A 1 -22.20 20.60 8.32
C MET A 1 -22.68 19.58 7.30
N SER A 2 -22.45 18.30 7.49
CA SER A 2 -22.91 17.24 6.56
C SER A 2 -24.42 17.01 6.64
N ALA A 3 -24.97 16.23 5.71
CA ALA A 3 -26.40 15.87 5.72
C ALA A 3 -26.79 15.11 6.99
N ILE A 4 -25.92 14.23 7.50
CA ILE A 4 -26.16 13.51 8.75
C ILE A 4 -26.05 14.44 9.97
N GLU A 5 -25.08 15.37 10.00
CA GLU A 5 -24.96 16.34 11.08
C GLU A 5 -26.16 17.28 11.15
N PHE A 6 -26.72 17.67 9.99
CA PHE A 6 -27.97 18.44 9.92
C PHE A 6 -29.11 17.72 10.66
N ILE A 7 -29.28 16.41 10.43
CA ILE A 7 -30.32 15.61 11.12
C ILE A 7 -30.02 15.50 12.63
N MET A 8 -28.75 15.41 13.01
CA MET A 8 -28.36 15.22 14.40
C MET A 8 -28.44 16.49 15.25
N GLN A 9 -28.08 17.65 14.69
CA GLN A 9 -27.84 18.90 15.43
C GLN A 9 -28.76 20.06 15.02
N GLY A 10 -29.44 19.95 13.87
CA GLY A 10 -30.27 21.02 13.30
C GLY A 10 -29.41 22.08 12.60
N GLY A 11 -29.46 22.13 11.26
CA GLY A 11 -28.66 23.05 10.44
C GLY A 11 -29.42 23.66 9.26
N MET A 12 -28.73 23.94 8.15
CA MET A 12 -29.32 24.30 6.86
C MET A 12 -28.99 23.24 5.79
N ALA A 13 -30.00 22.49 5.35
CA ALA A 13 -29.95 21.57 4.22
C ALA A 13 -31.27 21.70 3.46
N SER A 14 -31.24 21.70 2.13
CA SER A 14 -32.49 21.68 1.37
C SER A 14 -33.11 20.29 1.46
N THR A 15 -34.40 20.25 1.78
CA THR A 15 -35.19 19.04 1.92
C THR A 15 -36.20 18.97 0.77
N GLY A 16 -36.35 17.80 0.16
CA GLY A 16 -37.31 17.60 -0.93
C GLY A 16 -37.67 16.12 -1.08
N GLY A 17 -38.79 15.83 -1.72
CA GLY A 17 -39.22 14.44 -1.88
C GLY A 17 -40.73 14.23 -1.96
N ASP A 18 -41.11 12.97 -2.08
CA ASP A 18 -42.51 12.51 -2.18
C ASP A 18 -42.90 11.48 -1.10
N LEU A 19 -42.04 11.19 -0.12
CA LEU A 19 -42.46 10.51 1.12
C LEU A 19 -43.30 11.42 2.01
N SER A 20 -44.25 10.85 2.75
CA SER A 20 -45.08 11.60 3.70
C SER A 20 -44.26 12.19 4.85
N GLU A 21 -44.74 13.28 5.46
CA GLU A 21 -44.06 13.93 6.60
C GLU A 21 -43.78 12.97 7.76
N ALA A 22 -44.70 12.03 8.01
CA ALA A 22 -44.55 11.00 9.04
C ALA A 22 -43.37 10.06 8.72
N GLU A 23 -43.24 9.62 7.47
CA GLU A 23 -42.16 8.74 7.03
C GLU A 23 -40.80 9.46 6.98
N GLN A 24 -40.80 10.75 6.61
CA GLN A 24 -39.59 11.57 6.67
C GLN A 24 -39.11 11.70 8.12
N LYS A 25 -40.01 11.96 9.07
CA LYS A 25 -39.68 12.06 10.49
C LYS A 25 -39.17 10.73 11.05
N GLU A 26 -39.82 9.62 10.71
CA GLU A 26 -39.38 8.28 11.10
C GLU A 26 -37.97 7.98 10.58
N SER A 27 -37.74 8.25 9.29
CA SER A 27 -36.43 8.08 8.64
C SER A 27 -35.34 8.91 9.30
N ASN A 28 -35.64 10.16 9.67
CA ASN A 28 -34.70 11.06 10.32
C ASN A 28 -34.31 10.58 11.72
N GLU A 29 -35.25 10.05 12.51
CA GLU A 29 -34.94 9.47 13.82
C GLU A 29 -34.03 8.25 13.69
N LEU A 30 -34.24 7.39 12.68
CA LEU A 30 -33.37 6.25 12.41
C LEU A 30 -31.94 6.69 12.05
N VAL A 31 -31.81 7.65 11.13
CA VAL A 31 -30.50 8.18 10.72
C VAL A 31 -29.80 8.88 11.88
N LYS A 32 -30.54 9.59 12.74
CA LYS A 32 -30.01 10.23 13.95
C LYS A 32 -29.45 9.20 14.93
N LYS A 33 -30.21 8.13 15.22
CA LYS A 33 -29.75 7.04 16.09
C LYS A 33 -28.52 6.36 15.51
N PHE A 34 -28.53 6.02 14.22
CA PHE A 34 -27.38 5.46 13.50
C PHE A 34 -26.14 6.37 13.62
N GLY A 35 -26.26 7.66 13.33
CA GLY A 35 -25.15 8.61 13.43
C GLY A 35 -24.59 8.72 14.85
N ASN A 36 -25.43 8.71 15.88
CA ASN A 36 -24.99 8.72 17.27
C ASN A 36 -24.21 7.44 17.62
N LYS A 37 -24.74 6.27 17.24
CA LYS A 37 -24.10 4.97 17.47
C LYS A 37 -22.77 4.84 16.74
N VAL A 38 -22.67 5.26 15.48
CA VAL A 38 -21.39 5.30 14.74
C VAL A 38 -20.37 6.18 15.47
N ARG A 39 -20.78 7.34 16.00
CA ARG A 39 -19.88 8.22 16.77
C ARG A 39 -19.41 7.57 18.07
N GLU A 40 -20.30 6.89 18.80
CA GLU A 40 -19.96 6.16 20.02
C GLU A 40 -18.98 5.01 19.75
N ILE A 41 -19.29 4.15 18.77
CA ILE A 41 -18.45 3.02 18.38
C ILE A 41 -17.09 3.51 17.86
N GLY A 42 -17.09 4.53 17.00
CA GLY A 42 -15.86 5.13 16.48
C GLY A 42 -14.96 5.67 17.59
N ARG A 43 -15.54 6.28 18.64
CA ARG A 43 -14.78 6.73 19.81
C ARG A 43 -14.24 5.56 20.64
N GLN A 44 -15.03 4.52 20.85
CA GLN A 44 -14.60 3.31 21.58
C GLN A 44 -13.44 2.60 20.88
N LEU A 45 -13.50 2.51 19.55
CA LEU A 45 -12.46 1.88 18.72
C LEU A 45 -11.33 2.83 18.29
N MET A 46 -11.32 4.07 18.81
CA MET A 46 -10.32 5.10 18.49
C MET A 46 -10.16 5.36 16.97
N VAL A 47 -11.26 5.27 16.22
CA VAL A 47 -11.28 5.57 14.77
C VAL A 47 -11.19 7.08 14.56
N PRO A 48 -10.20 7.59 13.80
CA PRO A 48 -10.11 8.99 13.45
C PRO A 48 -11.38 9.52 12.78
N ALA A 49 -11.87 10.69 13.22
CA ALA A 49 -13.12 11.26 12.71
C ALA A 49 -13.10 11.52 11.18
N ASN A 50 -11.93 11.79 10.60
CA ASN A 50 -11.76 11.97 9.17
C ASN A 50 -11.96 10.66 8.36
N GLN A 51 -11.86 9.49 8.99
CA GLN A 51 -12.09 8.20 8.32
C GLN A 51 -13.59 7.86 8.26
N LEU A 52 -14.40 8.37 9.18
CA LEU A 52 -15.85 8.20 9.20
C LEU A 52 -16.52 9.11 8.14
N SER A 53 -16.37 8.74 6.87
CA SER A 53 -16.84 9.47 5.69
C SER A 53 -18.29 9.96 5.76
N ILE A 54 -19.21 9.23 6.40
CA ILE A 54 -20.63 9.61 6.46
C ILE A 54 -20.84 11.00 7.08
N PHE A 55 -19.96 11.43 7.99
CA PHE A 55 -20.01 12.76 8.61
C PHE A 55 -19.49 13.89 7.70
N ARG A 56 -19.02 13.56 6.50
CA ARG A 56 -18.61 14.52 5.47
C ARG A 56 -19.55 14.53 4.27
N MET A 57 -20.44 13.55 4.16
CA MET A 57 -21.37 13.43 3.03
C MET A 57 -22.39 14.55 3.04
N ASN A 58 -22.47 15.29 1.93
CA ASN A 58 -23.37 16.43 1.80
C ASN A 58 -24.75 16.04 1.27
N PHE A 59 -24.94 14.79 0.82
CA PHE A 59 -26.22 14.30 0.35
C PHE A 59 -26.67 13.05 1.11
N LEU A 60 -27.91 13.06 1.58
CA LEU A 60 -28.59 11.88 2.11
C LEU A 60 -29.77 11.54 1.22
N PHE A 61 -29.76 10.32 0.67
CA PHE A 61 -30.89 9.73 -0.03
C PHE A 61 -31.64 8.80 0.91
N VAL A 62 -32.95 8.99 1.02
CA VAL A 62 -33.86 8.07 1.70
C VAL A 62 -34.89 7.58 0.69
N GLY A 63 -34.78 6.33 0.27
CA GLY A 63 -35.74 5.70 -0.65
C GLY A 63 -36.58 4.66 0.07
N LYS A 64 -37.87 4.57 -0.24
CA LYS A 64 -38.75 3.49 0.25
C LYS A 64 -39.26 2.68 -0.94
N ASP A 65 -38.92 1.39 -1.00
CA ASP A 65 -39.51 0.47 -1.96
C ASP A 65 -40.62 -0.38 -1.29
N GLN A 66 -41.11 -1.45 -1.93
CA GLN A 66 -42.17 -2.28 -1.35
C GLN A 66 -41.76 -3.05 -0.09
N GLN A 67 -40.47 -3.26 0.15
CA GLN A 67 -39.94 -4.10 1.22
C GLN A 67 -39.02 -3.35 2.18
N ASN A 68 -38.25 -2.37 1.70
CA ASN A 68 -37.14 -1.75 2.44
C ASN A 68 -37.15 -0.22 2.33
N TYR A 69 -36.73 0.42 3.41
CA TYR A 69 -36.10 1.73 3.36
C TYR A 69 -34.62 1.58 3.02
N HIS A 70 -34.12 2.47 2.18
CA HIS A 70 -32.74 2.57 1.73
C HIS A 70 -32.16 3.91 2.16
N PHE A 71 -31.10 3.89 2.95
CA PHE A 71 -30.42 5.08 3.45
C PHE A 71 -29.03 5.16 2.85
N ALA A 72 -28.82 6.05 1.87
CA ALA A 72 -27.54 6.18 1.19
C ALA A 72 -26.88 7.54 1.48
N PHE A 73 -25.63 7.50 1.91
CA PHE A 73 -24.80 8.68 2.12
C PHE A 73 -23.92 8.90 0.90
N VAL A 74 -24.11 10.05 0.25
CA VAL A 74 -23.57 10.34 -1.07
C VAL A 74 -22.78 11.65 -1.03
N ASP A 75 -21.65 11.67 -1.74
CA ASP A 75 -20.91 12.89 -2.03
C ASP A 75 -21.38 13.46 -3.37
N LYS A 76 -22.13 14.55 -3.29
CA LYS A 76 -22.77 15.22 -4.44
C LYS A 76 -22.05 16.52 -4.75
N PRO A 77 -21.81 16.89 -6.02
CA PRO A 77 -21.35 18.24 -6.34
C PRO A 77 -22.36 19.30 -5.88
N GLY A 78 -21.92 20.24 -5.03
CA GLY A 78 -22.73 21.38 -4.59
C GLY A 78 -23.10 21.38 -3.10
N GLY A 79 -24.27 21.95 -2.79
CA GLY A 79 -24.72 22.20 -1.42
C GLY A 79 -25.39 20.99 -0.75
N ASN A 80 -25.52 21.08 0.58
CA ASN A 80 -26.14 20.02 1.38
C ASN A 80 -27.61 19.83 1.04
N SER A 81 -28.02 18.59 0.78
CA SER A 81 -29.43 18.27 0.53
C SER A 81 -29.81 16.89 1.04
N ILE A 82 -31.07 16.75 1.42
CA ILE A 82 -31.68 15.48 1.84
C ILE A 82 -32.89 15.25 0.94
N THR A 83 -32.94 14.09 0.30
CA THR A 83 -34.04 13.74 -0.61
C THR A 83 -34.73 12.46 -0.16
N TYR A 84 -36.06 12.52 -0.12
CA TYR A 84 -36.94 11.41 0.22
C TYR A 84 -37.68 10.93 -1.03
N ARG A 85 -37.60 9.63 -1.36
CA ARG A 85 -38.24 9.06 -2.55
C ARG A 85 -39.16 7.90 -2.23
N ASP A 86 -40.40 7.98 -2.67
CA ASP A 86 -41.30 6.84 -2.78
C ASP A 86 -41.02 6.07 -4.08
N LEU A 87 -40.38 4.91 -3.90
CA LEU A 87 -40.01 4.00 -4.98
C LEU A 87 -40.94 2.78 -5.04
N SER A 88 -41.99 2.72 -4.20
CA SER A 88 -42.89 1.55 -4.09
C SER A 88 -43.54 1.15 -5.42
N LYS A 89 -43.73 2.10 -6.34
CA LYS A 89 -44.24 1.87 -7.70
C LYS A 89 -43.32 1.03 -8.59
N TYR A 90 -42.05 0.88 -8.23
CA TYR A 90 -41.05 0.11 -8.98
C TYR A 90 -40.80 -1.29 -8.41
N GLY A 91 -41.57 -1.71 -7.39
CA GLY A 91 -41.40 -3.03 -6.78
C GLY A 91 -40.32 -3.05 -5.70
N ILE A 92 -39.57 -4.14 -5.63
CA ILE A 92 -38.41 -4.31 -4.74
C ILE A 92 -37.15 -3.94 -5.53
N ILE A 93 -36.35 -3.02 -5.01
CA ILE A 93 -35.16 -2.52 -5.69
C ILE A 93 -33.92 -3.14 -5.05
N PRO A 94 -33.09 -3.89 -5.81
CA PRO A 94 -31.82 -4.38 -5.31
C PRO A 94 -30.89 -3.22 -4.91
N THR A 95 -30.27 -3.33 -3.73
CA THR A 95 -29.36 -2.30 -3.21
C THR A 95 -28.24 -1.94 -4.19
N GLN A 96 -27.67 -2.91 -4.90
CA GLN A 96 -26.62 -2.67 -5.89
C GLN A 96 -27.10 -1.84 -7.09
N SER A 97 -28.32 -2.10 -7.57
CA SER A 97 -28.93 -1.32 -8.64
C SER A 97 -29.16 0.13 -8.20
N LEU A 98 -29.62 0.33 -6.96
CA LEU A 98 -29.81 1.66 -6.40
C LEU A 98 -28.47 2.41 -6.22
N ILE A 99 -27.42 1.75 -5.72
CA ILE A 99 -26.07 2.33 -5.63
C ILE A 99 -25.63 2.81 -7.01
N HIS A 100 -25.75 1.94 -8.02
CA HIS A 100 -25.33 2.26 -9.38
C HIS A 100 -26.08 3.48 -9.95
N GLN A 101 -27.40 3.54 -9.74
CA GLN A 101 -28.21 4.66 -10.19
C GLN A 101 -27.86 5.97 -9.48
N LEU A 102 -27.69 5.94 -8.14
CA LEU A 102 -27.28 7.11 -7.36
C LEU A 102 -25.90 7.63 -7.78
N LYS A 103 -24.97 6.74 -8.13
CA LYS A 103 -23.66 7.10 -8.69
C LYS A 103 -23.76 7.85 -10.01
N ILE A 104 -24.68 7.44 -10.88
CA ILE A 104 -24.88 8.07 -12.19
C ILE A 104 -25.60 9.42 -12.05
N GLU A 105 -26.65 9.48 -11.24
CA GLU A 105 -27.56 10.64 -11.20
C GLU A 105 -27.14 11.72 -10.20
N ILE A 106 -26.42 11.35 -9.13
CA ILE A 106 -26.19 12.22 -7.97
C ILE A 106 -24.71 12.38 -7.66
N GLY A 107 -23.99 11.28 -7.42
CA GLY A 107 -22.59 11.32 -7.00
C GLY A 107 -22.13 10.07 -6.27
N GLU A 108 -20.92 10.10 -5.71
CA GLU A 108 -20.28 8.89 -5.18
C GLU A 108 -20.94 8.42 -3.87
N VAL A 109 -21.43 7.17 -3.86
CA VAL A 109 -22.07 6.56 -2.69
C VAL A 109 -21.01 5.97 -1.77
N HIS A 110 -20.86 6.54 -0.57
CA HIS A 110 -19.88 6.09 0.41
C HIS A 110 -20.38 4.96 1.32
N TRP A 111 -21.68 4.97 1.62
CA TRP A 111 -22.30 3.93 2.43
C TRP A 111 -23.79 3.87 2.15
N ILE A 112 -24.35 2.67 2.21
CA ILE A 112 -25.79 2.45 2.15
C ILE A 112 -26.15 1.32 3.12
N PHE A 113 -27.26 1.49 3.83
CA PHE A 113 -27.87 0.41 4.60
C PHE A 113 -29.37 0.37 4.35
N THR A 114 -29.97 -0.79 4.57
CA THR A 114 -31.39 -1.04 4.33
C THR A 114 -32.08 -1.54 5.59
N ILE A 115 -33.30 -1.06 5.81
CA ILE A 115 -34.16 -1.48 6.91
C ILE A 115 -35.50 -1.95 6.35
N PRO A 116 -36.00 -3.15 6.67
CA PRO A 116 -37.30 -3.59 6.21
C PRO A 116 -38.43 -2.67 6.70
N VAL A 117 -39.35 -2.31 5.80
CA VAL A 117 -40.50 -1.41 6.10
C VAL A 117 -41.34 -1.97 7.25
N LEU A 118 -41.51 -3.29 7.32
CA LEU A 118 -42.27 -3.97 8.37
C LEU A 118 -41.67 -3.77 9.77
N THR A 119 -40.35 -3.64 9.86
CA THR A 119 -39.62 -3.54 11.14
C THR A 119 -39.14 -2.12 11.43
N ALA A 120 -39.22 -1.18 10.47
CA ALA A 120 -38.68 0.18 10.63
C ALA A 120 -39.26 0.90 11.86
N LYS A 121 -40.55 0.70 12.16
CA LYS A 121 -41.23 1.31 13.33
C LYS A 121 -40.87 0.68 14.67
N THR A 122 -40.45 -0.59 14.66
CA THR A 122 -40.18 -1.38 15.86
C THR A 122 -38.71 -1.76 16.00
N ILE A 123 -37.84 -1.17 15.17
CA ILE A 123 -36.42 -1.44 15.17
C ILE A 123 -35.83 -1.07 16.53
N THR A 124 -35.08 -2.01 17.09
CA THR A 124 -34.45 -1.87 18.39
C THR A 124 -33.14 -1.10 18.29
N ASP A 125 -32.70 -0.52 19.40
CA ASP A 125 -31.39 0.15 19.45
C ASP A 125 -30.23 -0.84 19.20
N GLU A 126 -30.40 -2.12 19.53
CA GLU A 126 -29.44 -3.20 19.23
C GLU A 126 -29.27 -3.41 17.72
N GLN A 127 -30.38 -3.44 16.97
CA GLN A 127 -30.32 -3.56 15.51
C GLN A 127 -29.65 -2.35 14.85
N ILE A 128 -29.92 -1.14 15.35
CA ILE A 128 -29.25 0.07 14.86
C ILE A 128 -27.75 0.04 15.20
N GLU A 129 -27.39 -0.46 16.37
CA GLU A 129 -25.99 -0.66 16.75
C GLU A 129 -25.29 -1.65 15.81
N GLU A 130 -25.95 -2.71 15.38
CA GLU A 130 -25.41 -3.67 14.42
C GLU A 130 -25.11 -3.02 13.06
N TYR A 131 -26.05 -2.26 12.49
CA TYR A 131 -25.80 -1.50 11.26
C TYR A 131 -24.64 -0.51 11.42
N SER A 132 -24.52 0.11 12.60
CA SER A 132 -23.44 1.06 12.91
C SER A 132 -22.08 0.36 13.00
N LYS A 133 -22.02 -0.83 13.60
CA LYS A 133 -20.81 -1.68 13.65
C LYS A 133 -20.35 -2.07 12.25
N GLN A 134 -21.27 -2.55 11.40
CA GLN A 134 -20.96 -2.92 10.02
C GLN A 134 -20.29 -1.77 9.24
N TYR A 135 -20.79 -0.54 9.40
CA TYR A 135 -20.14 0.63 8.81
C TYR A 135 -18.73 0.84 9.36
N VAL A 136 -18.56 0.92 10.68
CA VAL A 136 -17.24 1.21 11.29
C VAL A 136 -16.22 0.12 10.95
N GLU A 137 -16.63 -1.15 10.96
CA GLU A 137 -15.79 -2.27 10.55
C GLU A 137 -15.38 -2.17 9.08
N SER A 138 -16.29 -1.78 8.18
CA SER A 138 -15.95 -1.56 6.77
C SER A 138 -14.89 -0.46 6.59
N VAL A 139 -14.96 0.61 7.39
CA VAL A 139 -13.98 1.70 7.40
C VAL A 139 -12.61 1.21 7.91
N LEU A 140 -12.59 0.39 8.96
CA LEU A 140 -11.38 -0.20 9.49
C LEU A 140 -10.72 -1.18 8.51
N GLN A 141 -11.52 -2.01 7.83
CA GLN A 141 -11.03 -2.92 6.78
C GLN A 141 -10.47 -2.15 5.59
N ALA A 142 -11.15 -1.10 5.13
CA ALA A 142 -10.67 -0.23 4.06
C ALA A 142 -9.37 0.49 4.46
N SER A 143 -9.24 0.90 5.71
CA SER A 143 -8.02 1.54 6.24
C SER A 143 -6.84 0.57 6.26
N LYS A 144 -7.06 -0.70 6.67
CA LYS A 144 -6.05 -1.77 6.58
C LYS A 144 -5.62 -2.07 5.14
N LYS A 145 -6.55 -2.04 4.18
CA LYS A 145 -6.23 -2.14 2.74
C LYS A 145 -5.46 -0.92 2.21
N THR A 146 -5.70 0.26 2.77
CA THR A 146 -5.03 1.50 2.34
C THR A 146 -3.60 1.61 2.89
N GLU A 147 -3.27 0.88 3.97
CA GLU A 147 -1.88 0.67 4.40
C GLU A 147 -1.06 -0.17 3.40
N GLN A 148 -1.71 -0.98 2.56
CA GLN A 148 -1.12 -1.55 1.34
C GLN A 148 -1.14 -0.52 0.19
N LYS A 149 -0.53 0.65 0.39
CA LYS A 149 -0.25 1.54 -0.74
C LYS A 149 0.74 0.84 -1.66
N VAL A 150 0.32 0.55 -2.90
CA VAL A 150 1.22 0.29 -4.03
C VAL A 150 2.32 1.35 -3.95
N SER A 151 3.56 0.91 -3.70
CA SER A 151 4.65 1.86 -3.47
C SER A 151 4.82 2.80 -4.67
N ASP A 152 5.20 4.07 -4.46
CA ASP A 152 5.49 5.00 -5.57
C ASP A 152 6.51 4.41 -6.57
N GLN A 153 7.34 3.50 -6.07
CA GLN A 153 8.27 2.69 -6.84
C GLN A 153 7.58 1.63 -7.73
N ALA A 154 6.55 0.94 -7.23
CA ALA A 154 5.72 0.03 -8.02
C ALA A 154 4.88 0.77 -9.08
N ILE A 155 4.49 2.02 -8.81
CA ILE A 155 3.78 2.88 -9.77
C ILE A 155 4.71 3.35 -10.90
N SER A 156 5.97 3.68 -10.58
CA SER A 156 6.94 4.18 -11.58
C SER A 156 7.49 3.09 -12.51
N VAL A 157 7.36 1.81 -12.15
CA VAL A 157 7.76 0.66 -12.97
C VAL A 157 6.65 -0.41 -12.96
N PRO A 158 5.51 -0.16 -13.66
CA PRO A 158 4.31 -0.98 -13.53
C PRO A 158 4.52 -2.46 -13.84
N GLU A 159 5.43 -2.79 -14.76
CA GLU A 159 5.75 -4.17 -15.12
C GLU A 159 6.43 -4.96 -13.99
N LEU A 160 7.01 -4.27 -13.00
CA LEU A 160 7.59 -4.87 -11.81
C LEU A 160 6.72 -4.70 -10.55
N GLY A 161 5.58 -4.01 -10.65
CA GLY A 161 4.81 -3.55 -9.47
C GLY A 161 4.48 -4.67 -8.47
N LYS A 162 3.94 -5.79 -8.96
CA LYS A 162 3.60 -6.96 -8.12
C LYS A 162 4.83 -7.59 -7.45
N TYR A 163 5.99 -7.57 -8.12
CA TYR A 163 7.23 -8.13 -7.59
C TYR A 163 7.85 -7.22 -6.54
N ILE A 164 7.78 -5.91 -6.77
CA ILE A 164 8.19 -4.89 -5.82
C ILE A 164 7.38 -5.01 -4.53
N GLU A 165 6.06 -5.18 -4.64
CA GLU A 165 5.20 -5.38 -3.46
C GLU A 165 5.58 -6.65 -2.69
N ALA A 166 5.72 -7.78 -3.38
CA ALA A 166 6.13 -9.04 -2.76
C ALA A 166 7.51 -8.93 -2.06
N PHE A 167 8.45 -8.18 -2.65
CA PHE A 167 9.73 -7.89 -1.99
C PHE A 167 9.56 -7.04 -0.73
N ARG A 168 8.66 -6.04 -0.76
CA ARG A 168 8.42 -5.15 0.39
C ARG A 168 7.69 -5.83 1.54
N ASP A 169 6.91 -6.87 1.26
CA ASP A 169 6.32 -7.72 2.28
C ASP A 169 7.40 -8.48 3.08
N ASP A 170 8.45 -8.97 2.40
CA ASP A 170 9.59 -9.63 3.08
C ASP A 170 10.55 -8.61 3.72
N TYR A 171 10.77 -7.48 3.04
CA TYR A 171 11.73 -6.44 3.42
C TYR A 171 11.07 -5.05 3.42
N PRO A 172 10.43 -4.67 4.54
CA PRO A 172 9.79 -3.36 4.69
C PRO A 172 10.78 -2.21 4.49
N THR A 173 10.30 -1.03 4.10
CA THR A 173 11.15 0.16 3.86
C THR A 173 11.94 0.64 5.07
N THR A 174 11.57 0.22 6.28
CA THR A 174 12.32 0.46 7.51
C THR A 174 13.58 -0.42 7.65
N GLN A 175 13.68 -1.49 6.87
CA GLN A 175 14.81 -2.42 6.84
C GLN A 175 15.73 -2.07 5.67
N LYS A 176 16.97 -1.64 5.96
CA LYS A 176 17.97 -1.41 4.91
C LYS A 176 18.38 -2.72 4.25
N THR A 177 18.54 -2.69 2.93
CA THR A 177 18.85 -3.83 2.08
C THR A 177 19.97 -3.50 1.09
N ALA A 178 20.83 -4.47 0.79
CA ALA A 178 21.92 -4.33 -0.16
C ALA A 178 21.86 -5.45 -1.20
N PHE A 179 21.86 -5.08 -2.49
CA PHE A 179 21.90 -6.07 -3.57
C PHE A 179 23.33 -6.51 -3.86
N ILE A 180 23.60 -7.80 -3.74
CA ILE A 180 24.90 -8.42 -4.01
C ILE A 180 24.92 -8.84 -5.48
N VAL A 181 25.72 -8.13 -6.26
CA VAL A 181 25.95 -8.34 -7.70
C VAL A 181 27.25 -9.11 -7.86
N MET A 182 27.17 -10.34 -8.35
CA MET A 182 28.34 -11.18 -8.60
C MET A 182 28.05 -12.24 -9.66
N GLN A 183 29.11 -12.83 -10.20
CA GLN A 183 29.00 -14.04 -10.99
C GLN A 183 28.40 -15.17 -10.15
N PHE A 184 27.39 -15.84 -10.70
CA PHE A 184 26.94 -17.12 -10.15
C PHE A 184 28.05 -18.15 -10.32
N GLY A 185 28.45 -18.77 -9.21
CA GLY A 185 29.46 -19.80 -9.20
C GLY A 185 29.31 -20.68 -7.98
N ASN A 186 29.68 -21.96 -8.13
CA ASN A 186 29.52 -22.98 -7.09
C ASN A 186 30.87 -23.30 -6.42
N THR A 187 31.72 -22.29 -6.24
CA THR A 187 33.04 -22.46 -5.60
C THR A 187 33.01 -21.98 -4.16
N LYS A 188 33.87 -22.56 -3.32
CA LYS A 188 34.02 -22.14 -1.92
C LYS A 188 34.33 -20.64 -1.79
N VAL A 189 35.03 -20.06 -2.77
CA VAL A 189 35.36 -18.64 -2.78
C VAL A 189 34.10 -17.79 -2.96
N HIS A 190 33.20 -18.17 -3.88
CA HIS A 190 31.91 -17.48 -4.05
C HIS A 190 31.05 -17.58 -2.79
N ASP A 191 30.99 -18.77 -2.17
CA ASP A 191 30.25 -18.96 -0.92
C ASP A 191 30.82 -18.08 0.22
N SER A 192 32.15 -18.04 0.36
CA SER A 192 32.84 -17.19 1.34
C SER A 192 32.56 -15.70 1.09
N LEU A 193 32.63 -15.22 -0.16
CA LEU A 193 32.33 -13.83 -0.50
C LEU A 193 30.94 -13.42 -0.01
N VAL A 194 29.92 -14.22 -0.34
CA VAL A 194 28.54 -13.95 0.01
C VAL A 194 28.36 -13.99 1.53
N LYS A 195 28.89 -15.02 2.18
CA LYS A 195 28.82 -15.17 3.62
C LYS A 195 29.43 -13.97 4.35
N VAL A 196 30.66 -13.61 4.01
CA VAL A 196 31.39 -12.51 4.66
C VAL A 196 30.70 -11.17 4.44
N ILE A 197 30.16 -10.91 3.24
CA ILE A 197 29.36 -9.70 2.97
C ILE A 197 28.11 -9.67 3.84
N LYS A 198 27.30 -10.75 3.83
CA LYS A 198 26.06 -10.82 4.63
C LYS A 198 26.35 -10.67 6.13
N GLU A 199 27.39 -11.33 6.64
CA GLU A 199 27.82 -11.21 8.04
C GLU A 199 28.27 -9.79 8.40
N THR A 200 29.03 -9.13 7.52
CA THR A 200 29.48 -7.75 7.71
C THR A 200 28.30 -6.78 7.75
N LEU A 201 27.35 -6.90 6.80
CA LEU A 201 26.15 -6.07 6.75
C LEU A 201 25.23 -6.27 7.96
N LYS A 202 25.10 -7.52 8.43
CA LYS A 202 24.26 -7.88 9.57
C LYS A 202 24.66 -7.14 10.84
N LYS A 203 25.95 -6.82 11.04
CA LYS A 203 26.44 -6.02 12.19
C LYS A 203 25.76 -4.65 12.28
N TYR A 204 25.28 -4.12 11.16
CA TYR A 204 24.67 -2.79 11.04
C TYR A 204 23.18 -2.83 10.74
N ASN A 205 22.53 -3.97 10.98
CA ASN A 205 21.12 -4.19 10.66
C ASN A 205 20.78 -3.94 9.17
N ILE A 206 21.68 -4.33 8.26
CA ILE A 206 21.46 -4.30 6.82
C ILE A 206 21.38 -5.73 6.31
N VAL A 207 20.38 -6.03 5.47
CA VAL A 207 20.22 -7.36 4.86
C VAL A 207 20.88 -7.38 3.49
N GLY A 208 21.89 -8.24 3.32
CA GLY A 208 22.49 -8.50 2.00
C GLY A 208 21.69 -9.56 1.24
N LEU A 209 21.34 -9.28 -0.01
CA LEU A 209 20.44 -10.08 -0.84
C LEU A 209 21.06 -10.41 -2.19
N ARG A 210 20.88 -11.64 -2.65
CA ARG A 210 21.21 -12.09 -4.01
C ARG A 210 19.94 -12.40 -4.79
N ALA A 211 20.03 -12.38 -6.11
CA ALA A 211 18.89 -12.66 -6.98
C ALA A 211 18.37 -14.11 -6.85
N ASP A 212 19.21 -15.05 -6.39
CA ASP A 212 18.85 -16.45 -6.14
C ASP A 212 18.43 -16.74 -4.68
N ASP A 213 18.35 -15.73 -3.80
CA ASP A 213 17.85 -15.94 -2.44
C ASP A 213 16.32 -16.22 -2.44
N LYS A 214 15.58 -15.56 -3.33
CA LYS A 214 14.14 -15.77 -3.58
C LYS A 214 13.77 -15.36 -5.00
N GLU A 215 12.96 -16.18 -5.65
CA GLU A 215 12.39 -15.89 -6.97
C GLU A 215 11.07 -15.13 -6.79
N TYR A 216 11.06 -13.84 -7.10
CA TYR A 216 9.83 -13.03 -7.12
C TYR A 216 9.15 -13.07 -8.49
N ALA A 217 9.92 -13.30 -9.55
CA ALA A 217 9.44 -13.34 -10.94
C ALA A 217 9.95 -14.59 -11.66
N ASP A 218 9.13 -15.10 -12.59
CA ASP A 218 9.46 -16.29 -13.40
C ASP A 218 10.59 -16.02 -14.41
N ASP A 219 10.74 -14.77 -14.85
CA ASP A 219 11.83 -14.33 -15.71
C ASP A 219 13.03 -13.87 -14.86
N LEU A 220 14.22 -14.43 -15.14
CA LEU A 220 15.43 -14.15 -14.38
C LEU A 220 15.79 -12.65 -14.38
N PHE A 221 15.66 -11.98 -15.52
CA PHE A 221 16.01 -10.57 -15.60
C PHE A 221 14.98 -9.69 -14.86
N ALA A 222 13.69 -10.02 -14.92
CA ALA A 222 12.66 -9.38 -14.11
C ALA A 222 12.90 -9.58 -12.61
N ASN A 223 13.38 -10.75 -12.20
CA ASN A 223 13.75 -11.02 -10.81
C ASN A 223 14.94 -10.16 -10.37
N ILE A 224 16.03 -10.16 -11.15
CA ILE A 224 17.21 -9.30 -10.90
C ILE A 224 16.81 -7.82 -10.85
N ARG A 225 15.96 -7.35 -11.77
CA ARG A 225 15.43 -5.98 -11.75
C ARG A 225 14.67 -5.68 -10.47
N THR A 226 13.87 -6.63 -9.96
CA THR A 226 13.18 -6.45 -8.67
C THR A 226 14.18 -6.17 -7.55
N TYR A 227 15.26 -6.96 -7.43
CA TYR A 227 16.29 -6.70 -6.42
C TYR A 227 17.01 -5.36 -6.62
N MET A 228 17.36 -4.99 -7.86
CA MET A 228 17.99 -3.71 -8.17
C MET A 228 17.07 -2.53 -7.84
N HIS A 229 15.78 -2.63 -8.15
CA HIS A 229 14.79 -1.60 -7.84
C HIS A 229 14.51 -1.54 -6.33
N CYS A 230 14.41 -2.64 -5.61
CA CYS A 230 14.02 -2.59 -4.21
C CYS A 230 15.17 -2.31 -3.24
N SER A 231 16.40 -2.73 -3.54
CA SER A 231 17.53 -2.61 -2.61
C SER A 231 18.05 -1.17 -2.48
N ASP A 232 18.48 -0.75 -1.28
CA ASP A 232 18.91 0.64 -1.06
C ASP A 232 20.22 0.99 -1.77
N PHE A 233 21.13 0.02 -1.89
CA PHE A 233 22.40 0.15 -2.60
C PHE A 233 22.88 -1.20 -3.14
N GLY A 234 23.90 -1.17 -4.00
CA GLY A 234 24.53 -2.37 -4.56
C GLY A 234 25.91 -2.65 -3.96
N ILE A 235 26.30 -3.92 -3.95
CA ILE A 235 27.67 -4.38 -3.71
C ILE A 235 28.05 -5.29 -4.87
N SER A 236 28.87 -4.79 -5.77
CA SER A 236 29.36 -5.52 -6.93
C SER A 236 30.72 -6.12 -6.65
N ILE A 237 30.89 -7.38 -7.02
CA ILE A 237 32.16 -8.09 -6.91
C ILE A 237 32.72 -8.34 -8.31
N PHE A 238 33.91 -7.81 -8.56
CA PHE A 238 34.72 -8.13 -9.72
C PHE A 238 35.84 -9.07 -9.28
N GLU A 239 35.78 -10.31 -9.72
CA GLU A 239 36.73 -11.36 -9.41
C GLU A 239 37.12 -12.15 -10.68
N ARG A 240 38.10 -13.06 -10.55
CA ARG A 240 38.58 -13.93 -11.62
C ARG A 240 38.81 -15.38 -11.16
N VAL A 241 37.95 -15.86 -10.27
CA VAL A 241 38.04 -17.17 -9.61
C VAL A 241 37.84 -18.30 -10.61
N THR A 242 36.96 -18.12 -11.58
CA THR A 242 36.63 -19.16 -12.57
C THR A 242 37.06 -18.82 -13.98
N GLU A 243 37.14 -17.53 -14.31
CA GLU A 243 37.53 -17.04 -15.63
C GLU A 243 38.48 -15.86 -15.50
N ASP A 244 39.44 -15.73 -16.42
CA ASP A 244 40.39 -14.61 -16.44
C ASP A 244 39.73 -13.27 -16.80
N ASN A 245 38.56 -13.33 -17.46
CA ASN A 245 37.76 -12.19 -17.85
C ASN A 245 36.64 -11.93 -16.84
N PHE A 246 36.29 -10.65 -16.68
CA PHE A 246 35.19 -10.25 -15.80
C PHE A 246 33.82 -10.63 -16.40
N ASN A 247 32.84 -10.87 -15.53
CA ASN A 247 31.49 -11.21 -15.95
C ASN A 247 30.75 -10.00 -16.57
N PRO A 248 30.24 -10.08 -17.81
CA PRO A 248 29.53 -8.98 -18.45
C PRO A 248 28.20 -8.64 -17.78
N ASN A 249 27.52 -9.62 -17.17
CA ASN A 249 26.24 -9.40 -16.48
C ASN A 249 26.43 -8.52 -15.23
N VAL A 250 27.54 -8.73 -14.50
CA VAL A 250 27.92 -7.87 -13.37
C VAL A 250 28.07 -6.42 -13.82
N SER A 251 28.69 -6.18 -14.98
CA SER A 251 28.83 -4.81 -15.52
C SER A 251 27.49 -4.20 -15.94
N LEU A 252 26.59 -4.99 -16.53
CA LEU A 252 25.24 -4.56 -16.90
C LEU A 252 24.43 -4.14 -15.67
N GLU A 253 24.43 -4.95 -14.62
CA GLU A 253 23.71 -4.69 -13.37
C GLU A 253 24.28 -3.46 -12.64
N VAL A 254 25.61 -3.29 -12.64
CA VAL A 254 26.27 -2.09 -12.13
C VAL A 254 25.82 -0.85 -12.90
N GLY A 255 25.83 -0.90 -14.23
CA GLY A 255 25.37 0.19 -15.07
C GLY A 255 23.90 0.54 -14.83
N TYR A 256 23.04 -0.47 -14.66
CA TYR A 256 21.63 -0.29 -14.35
C TYR A 256 21.43 0.40 -12.99
N MET A 257 22.10 -0.07 -11.94
CA MET A 257 22.05 0.53 -10.60
C MET A 257 22.54 1.99 -10.60
N MET A 258 23.59 2.29 -11.37
CA MET A 258 24.04 3.66 -11.59
C MET A 258 22.98 4.51 -12.31
N GLY A 259 22.31 3.95 -13.30
CA GLY A 259 21.19 4.60 -14.00
C GLY A 259 20.00 4.91 -13.09
N LEU A 260 19.75 4.07 -12.07
CA LEU A 260 18.78 4.34 -11.02
C LEU A 260 19.25 5.38 -9.99
N GLY A 261 20.48 5.89 -10.09
CA GLY A 261 21.07 6.82 -9.13
C GLY A 261 21.42 6.19 -7.78
N LYS A 262 21.50 4.86 -7.70
CA LYS A 262 21.76 4.16 -6.43
C LYS A 262 23.25 4.08 -6.12
N PRO A 263 23.65 4.21 -4.84
CA PRO A 263 25.03 3.95 -4.44
C PRO A 263 25.41 2.50 -4.77
N ILE A 264 26.63 2.30 -5.27
CA ILE A 264 27.17 0.96 -5.51
C ILE A 264 28.61 0.86 -5.06
N CYS A 265 28.92 -0.16 -4.27
CA CYS A 265 30.27 -0.52 -3.87
C CYS A 265 30.88 -1.42 -4.94
N LEU A 266 32.06 -1.06 -5.44
CA LEU A 266 32.80 -1.88 -6.40
C LEU A 266 33.94 -2.58 -5.65
N LEU A 267 33.71 -3.82 -5.23
CA LEU A 267 34.73 -4.70 -4.67
C LEU A 267 35.53 -5.31 -5.83
N LYS A 268 36.85 -5.16 -5.78
CA LYS A 268 37.75 -5.63 -6.84
C LYS A 268 38.77 -6.61 -6.26
N ASP A 269 38.87 -7.79 -6.83
CA ASP A 269 39.98 -8.70 -6.58
C ASP A 269 41.31 -7.97 -6.87
N LYS A 270 42.21 -7.90 -5.90
CA LYS A 270 43.49 -7.19 -6.03
C LYS A 270 44.38 -7.75 -7.15
N THR A 271 44.18 -9.00 -7.55
CA THR A 271 44.92 -9.62 -8.65
C THR A 271 44.42 -9.14 -10.00
N LEU A 272 43.18 -8.61 -10.10
CA LEU A 272 42.67 -8.01 -11.33
C LEU A 272 43.47 -6.75 -11.70
N THR A 273 44.16 -6.80 -12.84
CA THR A 273 44.98 -5.69 -13.33
C THR A 273 44.11 -4.48 -13.63
N ASN A 274 43.09 -4.62 -14.49
CA ASN A 274 42.19 -3.52 -14.87
C ASN A 274 40.72 -3.96 -14.84
N LEU A 275 39.82 -3.01 -14.54
CA LEU A 275 38.40 -3.11 -14.87
C LEU A 275 38.17 -2.56 -16.29
N HIS A 276 36.99 -2.74 -16.89
CA HIS A 276 36.69 -2.16 -18.20
C HIS A 276 36.76 -0.62 -18.17
N THR A 277 37.04 0.00 -19.33
CA THR A 277 37.34 1.44 -19.48
C THR A 277 36.35 2.35 -18.77
N ASP A 278 35.06 2.01 -18.78
CA ASP A 278 34.00 2.83 -18.17
C ASP A 278 34.01 2.80 -16.63
N LEU A 279 34.61 1.77 -16.01
CA LEU A 279 34.83 1.68 -14.56
C LEU A 279 36.26 1.97 -14.12
N VAL A 280 37.22 2.12 -15.04
CA VAL A 280 38.64 2.44 -14.72
C VAL A 280 38.76 3.74 -13.90
N GLY A 281 37.91 4.73 -14.16
CA GLY A 281 37.90 6.01 -13.42
C GLY A 281 37.11 6.00 -12.11
N LYS A 282 36.51 4.87 -11.70
CA LYS A 282 35.74 4.78 -10.45
C LYS A 282 36.63 4.37 -9.28
N LEU A 283 36.24 4.76 -8.07
CA LEU A 283 36.88 4.31 -6.84
C LEU A 283 36.41 2.89 -6.50
N TYR A 284 37.30 1.92 -6.63
CA TYR A 284 37.09 0.53 -6.21
C TYR A 284 37.74 0.25 -4.85
N LYS A 285 37.23 -0.78 -4.18
CA LYS A 285 37.69 -1.24 -2.88
C LYS A 285 38.37 -2.61 -3.06
N PRO A 286 39.71 -2.70 -2.99
CA PRO A 286 40.42 -3.93 -3.31
C PRO A 286 40.35 -4.96 -2.18
N PHE A 287 40.12 -6.24 -2.51
CA PHE A 287 40.17 -7.35 -1.55
C PHE A 287 41.06 -8.49 -2.05
N ASP A 288 41.48 -9.37 -1.13
CA ASP A 288 42.27 -10.56 -1.45
C ASP A 288 41.35 -11.80 -1.53
N PRO A 289 41.20 -12.47 -2.68
CA PRO A 289 40.41 -13.70 -2.78
C PRO A 289 40.99 -14.87 -1.96
N LEU A 290 42.26 -14.79 -1.55
CA LEU A 290 42.91 -15.79 -0.69
C LEU A 290 42.76 -15.49 0.81
N ASP A 291 42.25 -14.30 1.16
CA ASP A 291 42.08 -13.83 2.54
C ASP A 291 40.85 -12.90 2.62
N ILE A 292 39.69 -13.47 2.27
CA ILE A 292 38.43 -12.73 2.14
C ILE A 292 37.97 -12.24 3.52
N GLU A 293 38.08 -13.09 4.53
CA GLU A 293 37.61 -12.87 5.89
C GLU A 293 38.27 -11.66 6.54
N GLU A 294 39.55 -11.41 6.29
CA GLU A 294 40.27 -10.25 6.85
C GLU A 294 40.18 -9.02 5.95
N THR A 295 40.27 -9.18 4.63
CA THR A 295 40.43 -8.02 3.73
C THR A 295 39.11 -7.39 3.30
N LEU A 296 38.06 -8.19 3.06
CA LEU A 296 36.79 -7.71 2.52
C LEU A 296 36.00 -6.87 3.54
N PRO A 297 35.80 -7.30 4.80
CA PRO A 297 35.01 -6.53 5.77
C PRO A 297 35.55 -5.12 5.97
N ASN A 298 36.87 -4.98 6.11
CA ASN A 298 37.53 -3.69 6.31
C ASN A 298 37.24 -2.70 5.16
N GLN A 299 37.26 -3.19 3.93
CA GLN A 299 36.96 -2.39 2.75
C GLN A 299 35.47 -2.02 2.64
N LEU A 300 34.58 -2.98 2.91
CA LEU A 300 33.15 -2.77 2.85
C LEU A 300 32.69 -1.80 3.95
N GLU A 301 33.12 -1.99 5.19
CA GLU A 301 32.82 -1.11 6.31
C GLU A 301 33.33 0.32 6.06
N LYS A 302 34.55 0.45 5.49
CA LYS A 302 35.07 1.76 5.07
C LYS A 302 34.16 2.42 4.03
N TRP A 303 33.73 1.68 3.00
CA TRP A 303 32.84 2.22 1.98
C TRP A 303 31.48 2.66 2.56
N LEU A 304 30.90 1.84 3.45
CA LEU A 304 29.62 2.15 4.10
C LEU A 304 29.73 3.46 4.92
N LYS A 305 30.83 3.66 5.66
CA LYS A 305 31.12 4.91 6.39
C LYS A 305 31.32 6.10 5.45
N ASP A 306 32.14 5.93 4.41
CA ASP A 306 32.42 6.99 3.42
C ASP A 306 31.13 7.49 2.73
N LYS A 307 30.10 6.62 2.62
CA LYS A 307 28.80 6.92 2.02
C LYS A 307 27.71 7.33 3.02
N GLY A 308 28.01 7.39 4.32
CA GLY A 308 27.03 7.72 5.36
C GLY A 308 25.89 6.71 5.48
N ILE A 309 26.13 5.45 5.09
CA ILE A 309 25.13 4.37 5.22
C ILE A 309 25.10 3.83 6.65
N ILE A 310 26.27 3.81 7.31
CA ILE A 310 26.49 3.46 8.72
C ILE A 310 27.24 4.58 9.44
#